data_AF-A0A1R0GZ18-F1
#
_entry.id   AF-A0A1R0GZ18-F1
#
_cell.length_a   1.000
_cell.length_b   1.000
_cell.length_c   1.000
_cell.angle_alpha   90.00
_cell.angle_beta   90.00
_cell.angle_gamma   90.00
#
_symmetry.space_group_name_H-M   'P 1'
#
loop_
_entity.id
_entity.type
_entity.pdbx_description
1 polymer ?
#
loop_
_entity_poly.entity_id
_entity_poly.type
_entity_poly.pdbx_seq_one_letter_code
_entity_poly.pdbx_strand_id
1 'polypeptide(L)'
;MAKSGRAKSKIRNANVRRANIYGPVEFERVVRLAEKQNVKSGTLDQIMEVEGAEKPSDAMETDEAPKKKISLRKGPNKKRKGAKGVTKGKRFKWVPQKR
;
A
#
# COMPACT_ATOMS: atom_id res chain seq x y z
N MET A 1 17.89 25.49 1.10
CA MET A 1 16.64 25.31 0.32
C MET A 1 16.30 23.84 0.20
N ALA A 2 15.05 23.44 0.44
CA ALA A 2 14.62 22.05 0.23
C ALA A 2 14.38 21.78 -1.27
N LYS A 3 14.58 20.53 -1.71
CA LYS A 3 14.30 20.12 -3.09
C LYS A 3 12.81 20.21 -3.40
N SER A 4 12.44 20.76 -4.56
CA SER A 4 11.05 20.77 -5.06
C SER A 4 10.45 19.37 -5.15
N GLY A 5 9.13 19.26 -4.95
CA GLY A 5 8.39 18.01 -5.14
C GLY A 5 8.50 17.45 -6.55
N ARG A 6 8.69 18.33 -7.56
CA ARG A 6 8.88 17.95 -8.97
C ARG A 6 10.33 17.61 -9.32
N ALA A 7 11.25 17.60 -8.35
CA ALA A 7 12.63 17.23 -8.60
C ALA A 7 12.74 15.78 -9.06
N LYS A 8 13.41 15.52 -10.19
CA LYS A 8 13.58 14.18 -10.78
C LYS A 8 14.13 13.15 -9.78
N SER A 9 15.03 13.56 -8.89
CA SER A 9 15.57 12.69 -7.83
C SER A 9 14.52 12.24 -6.81
N LYS A 10 13.56 13.10 -6.44
CA LYS A 10 12.45 12.72 -5.56
C LYS A 10 11.46 11.80 -6.28
N ILE A 11 11.14 12.09 -7.54
CA ILE A 11 10.25 11.26 -8.36
C ILE A 11 10.83 9.85 -8.54
N ARG A 12 12.11 9.74 -8.90
CA ARG A 12 12.79 8.45 -9.05
C ARG A 12 12.74 7.62 -7.77
N ASN A 13 13.05 8.24 -6.63
CA ASN A 13 12.98 7.55 -5.34
C ASN A 13 11.56 7.15 -4.95
N ALA A 14 10.55 7.96 -5.29
CA ALA A 14 9.15 7.60 -5.07
C ALA A 14 8.75 6.39 -5.93
N ASN A 15 9.15 6.34 -7.20
CA ASN A 15 8.87 5.22 -8.10
C ASN A 15 9.51 3.91 -7.61
N VAL A 16 10.76 3.95 -7.13
CA VAL A 16 11.42 2.78 -6.54
C VAL A 16 10.65 2.24 -5.34
N ARG A 17 10.13 3.13 -4.46
CA ARG A 17 9.30 2.69 -3.32
C ARG A 17 7.95 2.15 -3.75
N ARG A 18 7.33 2.73 -4.78
CA ARG A 18 6.09 2.20 -5.36
C ARG A 18 6.28 0.78 -5.87
N ALA A 19 7.33 0.53 -6.65
CA ALA A 19 7.60 -0.81 -7.17
C ALA A 19 7.93 -1.83 -6.05
N ASN A 20 8.82 -1.47 -5.12
CA ASN A 20 9.39 -2.46 -4.21
C ASN A 20 8.65 -2.61 -2.88
N ILE A 21 8.01 -1.54 -2.38
CA ILE A 21 7.41 -1.51 -1.04
C ILE A 21 5.88 -1.54 -1.14
N TYR A 22 5.31 -0.64 -1.95
CA TYR A 22 3.85 -0.48 -1.99
C TYR A 22 3.18 -1.44 -2.97
N GLY A 23 3.80 -1.72 -4.11
CA GLY A 23 3.27 -2.59 -5.16
C GLY A 23 2.87 -3.98 -4.66
N PRO A 24 3.75 -4.73 -3.99
CA PRO A 24 3.42 -6.06 -3.46
C PRO A 24 2.27 -6.01 -2.44
N VAL A 25 2.28 -5.01 -1.54
CA VAL A 25 1.26 -4.86 -0.49
C VAL A 25 -0.11 -4.49 -1.08
N GLU A 26 -0.12 -3.64 -2.10
CA GLU A 26 -1.33 -3.26 -2.82
C GLU A 26 -1.87 -4.43 -3.65
N PHE A 27 -0.99 -5.20 -4.30
CA PHE A 27 -1.38 -6.41 -5.03
C PHE A 27 -2.05 -7.44 -4.10
N GLU A 28 -1.42 -7.78 -2.97
CA GLU A 28 -2.01 -8.69 -1.98
C GLU A 28 -3.34 -8.18 -1.41
N ARG A 29 -3.51 -6.86 -1.29
CA ARG A 29 -4.78 -6.27 -0.85
C ARG A 29 -5.85 -6.47 -1.92
N VAL A 30 -5.53 -6.23 -3.19
CA VAL A 30 -6.46 -6.41 -4.31
C VAL A 30 -6.88 -7.88 -4.42
N VAL A 31 -5.93 -8.81 -4.33
CA VAL A 31 -6.23 -10.27 -4.36
C VAL A 31 -7.17 -10.64 -3.21
N ARG A 32 -6.88 -10.22 -1.98
CA ARG A 32 -7.75 -10.49 -0.83
C ARG A 32 -9.14 -9.86 -0.96
N LEU A 33 -9.27 -8.72 -1.62
CA LEU A 33 -10.57 -8.11 -1.86
C LEU A 33 -11.36 -8.90 -2.91
N ALA A 34 -10.71 -9.36 -3.97
CA ALA A 34 -11.33 -10.22 -4.98
C ALA A 34 -11.78 -11.56 -4.36
N GLU A 35 -10.94 -12.21 -3.56
CA GLU A 35 -11.31 -13.43 -2.81
C GLU A 35 -12.52 -13.20 -1.92
N LYS A 36 -12.57 -12.07 -1.18
CA LYS A 36 -13.72 -11.73 -0.32
C LYS A 36 -14.99 -11.45 -1.11
N GLN A 37 -14.88 -10.93 -2.32
CA GLN A 37 -16.03 -10.76 -3.21
C GLN A 37 -16.52 -12.13 -3.68
N ASN A 38 -15.62 -13.01 -4.09
CA ASN A 38 -15.94 -14.37 -4.53
C ASN A 38 -16.54 -15.24 -3.41
N VAL A 39 -16.13 -15.04 -2.15
CA VAL A 39 -16.65 -15.79 -0.99
C VAL A 39 -18.02 -15.30 -0.52
N LYS A 40 -18.41 -14.06 -0.83
CA LYS A 40 -19.76 -13.54 -0.50
C LYS A 40 -20.81 -13.88 -1.55
N SER A 41 -20.40 -14.23 -2.76
CA SER A 41 -21.27 -14.78 -3.78
C SER A 41 -21.36 -16.30 -3.66
N GLY A 42 -22.00 -16.79 -2.59
CA GLY A 42 -22.78 -18.02 -2.77
C GLY A 42 -23.82 -17.70 -3.85
N THR A 43 -23.69 -18.33 -5.03
CA THR A 43 -24.34 -18.10 -6.34
C THR A 43 -23.64 -17.11 -7.29
N LEU A 44 -22.51 -17.52 -7.89
CA LEU A 44 -22.02 -16.97 -9.18
C LEU A 44 -21.85 -18.05 -10.27
N ASP A 45 -22.22 -19.31 -10.00
CA ASP A 45 -22.37 -20.33 -11.05
C ASP A 45 -23.58 -20.05 -11.98
N GLN A 46 -24.34 -18.97 -11.73
CA GLN A 46 -25.49 -18.55 -12.56
C GLN A 46 -25.23 -17.33 -13.46
N ILE A 47 -24.02 -16.72 -13.46
CA ILE A 47 -23.80 -15.44 -14.19
C ILE A 47 -22.70 -15.48 -15.27
N MET A 48 -21.81 -16.47 -15.32
CA MET A 48 -20.71 -16.46 -16.31
C MET A 48 -20.51 -17.77 -17.10
N GLU A 49 -21.60 -18.51 -17.34
CA GLU A 49 -21.67 -19.49 -18.44
C GLU A 49 -21.95 -18.82 -19.81
N VAL A 50 -21.83 -17.49 -19.91
CA VAL A 50 -22.07 -16.74 -21.15
C VAL A 50 -20.76 -16.09 -21.63
N GLU A 51 -20.12 -16.81 -22.54
CA GLU A 51 -19.36 -16.31 -23.70
C GLU A 51 -18.05 -15.50 -23.48
N GLY A 52 -16.93 -16.19 -23.69
CA GLY A 52 -15.90 -15.76 -24.64
C GLY A 52 -15.07 -14.52 -24.29
N ALA A 53 -13.95 -14.70 -23.59
CA ALA A 53 -12.80 -13.80 -23.74
C ALA A 53 -11.50 -14.60 -23.66
N GLU A 54 -10.76 -14.54 -24.76
CA GLU A 54 -9.48 -15.16 -25.02
C GLU A 54 -8.47 -14.92 -23.89
N LYS A 55 -7.72 -15.96 -23.54
CA LYS A 55 -6.48 -15.80 -22.76
C LYS A 55 -5.50 -15.00 -23.63
N PRO A 56 -5.00 -13.82 -23.24
CA PRO A 56 -3.82 -13.29 -23.90
C PRO A 56 -2.63 -14.17 -23.49
N SER A 57 -2.17 -14.97 -24.43
CA SER A 57 -0.81 -15.51 -24.43
C SER A 57 0.16 -14.36 -24.65
N ASP A 58 0.49 -13.63 -23.60
CA ASP A 58 1.67 -12.76 -23.60
C ASP A 58 2.82 -13.49 -22.90
N ALA A 59 3.57 -14.22 -23.72
CA ALA A 59 4.94 -14.57 -23.42
C ALA A 59 5.76 -13.27 -23.40
N MET A 60 5.73 -12.54 -22.28
CA MET A 60 6.79 -11.60 -21.97
C MET A 60 7.88 -12.34 -21.21
N GLU A 61 8.88 -12.79 -21.97
CA GLU A 61 10.23 -13.09 -21.52
C GLU A 61 10.69 -11.92 -20.64
N THR A 62 10.66 -12.13 -19.32
CA THR A 62 11.23 -11.18 -18.38
C THR A 62 12.70 -11.53 -18.21
N ASP A 63 13.49 -10.86 -19.04
CA ASP A 63 14.95 -10.78 -18.97
C ASP A 63 15.40 -10.70 -17.51
N GLU A 64 16.18 -11.71 -17.08
CA GLU A 64 16.61 -11.89 -15.70
C GLU A 64 17.43 -10.70 -15.21
N ALA A 65 16.79 -9.75 -14.53
CA ALA A 65 17.51 -8.72 -13.81
C ALA A 65 18.34 -9.38 -12.68
N PRO A 66 19.68 -9.26 -12.67
CA PRO A 66 20.50 -9.95 -11.68
C PRO A 66 20.17 -9.43 -10.28
N LYS A 67 19.69 -10.33 -9.42
CA LYS A 67 19.39 -10.10 -8.01
C LYS A 67 20.66 -9.70 -7.26
N LYS A 68 21.02 -8.41 -7.29
CA LYS A 68 22.07 -7.86 -6.43
C LYS A 68 21.59 -8.00 -4.98
N LYS A 69 22.28 -8.83 -4.19
CA LYS A 69 22.05 -9.00 -2.76
C LYS A 69 22.28 -7.66 -2.05
N ILE A 70 21.20 -6.93 -1.76
CA ILE A 70 21.24 -5.69 -1.01
C ILE A 70 21.59 -6.05 0.43
N SER A 71 22.86 -5.89 0.82
CA SER A 71 23.25 -5.99 2.22
C SER A 71 22.64 -4.81 2.98
N LEU A 72 21.59 -5.08 3.74
CA LEU A 72 20.97 -4.14 4.67
C LEU A 72 21.94 -3.87 5.83
N ARG A 73 22.89 -2.94 5.64
CA ARG A 73 23.63 -2.38 6.78
C ARG A 73 22.62 -1.62 7.66
N LYS A 74 22.29 -2.22 8.81
CA LYS A 74 21.54 -1.56 9.89
C LYS A 74 22.33 -0.33 10.34
N GLY A 75 21.86 0.86 9.96
CA GLY A 75 22.40 2.10 10.50
C GLY A 75 22.18 2.20 12.02
N PRO A 76 23.00 2.98 12.74
CA PRO A 76 22.89 3.08 14.19
C PRO A 76 21.53 3.67 14.59
N ASN A 77 20.83 2.97 15.49
CA ASN A 77 19.55 3.37 16.08
C ASN A 77 19.70 4.72 16.79
N LYS A 78 19.31 5.82 16.13
CA LYS A 78 19.12 7.10 16.83
C LYS A 78 17.87 7.00 17.69
N LYS A 79 18.07 6.90 19.01
CA LYS A 79 17.00 6.97 20.02
C LYS A 79 16.15 8.24 19.78
N ARG A 80 14.88 8.06 19.43
CA ARG A 80 13.92 9.17 19.31
C ARG A 80 13.67 9.71 20.72
N LYS A 81 14.13 10.93 21.00
CA LYS A 81 13.74 11.65 22.23
C LYS A 81 12.23 11.91 22.14
N GLY A 82 11.46 11.30 23.04
CA GLY A 82 10.02 11.52 23.13
C GLY A 82 9.71 12.98 23.40
N ALA A 83 8.87 13.58 22.55
CA ALA A 83 8.35 14.92 22.80
C ALA A 83 7.28 14.81 23.91
N LYS A 84 7.67 15.24 25.11
CA LYS A 84 6.77 15.60 26.20
C LYS A 84 5.86 16.74 25.73
N GLY A 85 4.55 16.63 25.93
CA GLY A 85 3.65 17.79 25.76
C GLY A 85 2.23 17.48 25.30
N VAL A 86 1.50 16.60 25.97
CA VAL A 86 0.02 16.67 25.91
C VAL A 86 -0.40 17.69 26.95
N THR A 87 -0.50 18.95 26.55
CA THR A 87 -1.13 19.99 27.37
C THR A 87 -2.55 19.54 27.67
N LYS A 88 -2.88 19.31 28.94
CA LYS A 88 -4.23 19.04 29.44
C LYS A 88 -5.09 20.31 29.30
N GLY A 89 -5.38 20.72 28.08
CA GLY A 89 -6.29 21.82 27.76
C GLY A 89 -7.72 21.29 27.71
N LYS A 90 -8.57 21.80 28.62
CA LYS A 90 -10.04 21.80 28.59
C LYS A 90 -10.71 20.62 27.85
N ARG A 91 -10.97 19.53 28.57
CA ARG A 91 -11.88 18.47 28.11
C ARG A 91 -13.29 19.05 27.98
N PHE A 92 -13.98 18.72 26.89
CA PHE A 92 -15.40 19.01 26.68
C PHE A 92 -16.23 18.56 27.89
N LYS A 93 -16.99 19.47 28.50
CA LYS A 93 -17.96 19.15 29.57
C LYS A 93 -19.33 19.05 28.92
N TRP A 94 -19.84 17.82 28.81
CA TRP A 94 -21.21 17.59 28.35
C TRP A 94 -22.20 18.11 29.40
N VAL A 95 -23.19 18.89 28.97
CA VAL A 95 -24.26 19.43 29.83
C VAL A 95 -25.59 18.85 29.33
N PRO A 96 -26.37 18.15 30.17
CA PRO A 96 -27.67 17.63 29.76
C PRO A 96 -28.67 18.75 29.51
N GLN A 97 -29.38 18.67 28.39
CA GLN A 97 -30.51 19.53 28.08
C GLN A 97 -31.71 19.11 28.95
N LYS A 98 -32.24 20.03 29.76
CA LYS A 98 -33.47 19.79 30.54
C LYS A 98 -34.64 19.61 29.56
N ARG A 99 -35.48 18.61 29.83
CA ARG A 99 -36.74 18.36 29.13
C ARG A 99 -37.78 19.39 29.52
#